data_AF-A0A7K4MZE3-F1
#
_entry.id   AF-A0A7K4MZE3-F1
#
_cell.length_a   1.000
_cell.length_b   1.000
_cell.length_c   1.000
_cell.angle_alpha   90.00
_cell.angle_beta   90.00
_cell.angle_gamma   90.00
#
_symmetry.space_group_name_H-M   'P 1'
#
loop_
_entity.id
_entity.type
_entity.pdbx_description
1 polymer ?
#
loop_
_entity_poly.entity_id
_entity_poly.type
_entity_poly.pdbx_seq_one_letter_code
_entity_poly.pdbx_strand_id
1 'polypeptide(L)'
;MSYKEIAKSLELLEKDWDIDSIIKDFHLGRRDDVSENSIKIRDVVFHIPFLTKIKKFILWKCYWPDCSNCCTRQGRLPLTSHDLITIGTGMKYQKTSDFIKNETVIATWQEASPGGGSTTLTSINLKRKVDETEADDGTHVKCRFLDEEGACGIHPTRPGVCYLYPFSTWLQNEKGSARVHATFQFTGDCPGFYLDDSIDSMKEILQEYSEIIYDYNTKSSGTMREGLGSISLG
;
A
#
# COMPACT_ATOMS: atom_id res chain seq x y z
N MET A 1 -3.41 -7.98 -8.28
CA MET A 1 -4.03 -9.16 -7.64
C MET A 1 -5.11 -9.71 -8.55
N SER A 2 -5.29 -11.02 -8.62
CA SER A 2 -6.32 -11.63 -9.48
C SER A 2 -7.73 -11.52 -8.87
N TYR A 3 -8.77 -11.57 -9.70
CA TYR A 3 -10.17 -11.59 -9.24
C TYR A 3 -10.44 -12.69 -8.19
N LYS A 4 -9.87 -13.89 -8.39
CA LYS A 4 -10.05 -15.03 -7.47
C LYS A 4 -9.44 -14.76 -6.09
N GLU A 5 -8.32 -14.07 -6.04
CA GLU A 5 -7.66 -13.70 -4.78
C GLU A 5 -8.46 -12.63 -4.03
N ILE A 6 -8.93 -11.60 -4.72
CA ILE A 6 -9.77 -10.55 -4.11
C ILE A 6 -11.05 -11.16 -3.55
N ALA A 7 -11.73 -12.03 -4.32
CA ALA A 7 -12.93 -12.73 -3.85
C ALA A 7 -12.67 -13.55 -2.58
N LYS A 8 -11.57 -14.31 -2.56
CA LYS A 8 -11.17 -15.10 -1.38
C LYS A 8 -10.81 -14.21 -0.19
N SER A 9 -10.15 -13.07 -0.40
CA SER A 9 -9.85 -12.12 0.67
C SER A 9 -11.13 -11.53 1.26
N LEU A 10 -12.12 -11.16 0.44
CA LEU A 10 -13.43 -10.71 0.90
C LEU A 10 -14.17 -11.79 1.70
N GLU A 11 -14.21 -13.03 1.22
CA GLU A 11 -14.83 -14.16 1.95
C GLU A 11 -14.20 -14.39 3.33
N LEU A 12 -12.89 -14.16 3.47
CA LEU A 12 -12.20 -14.23 4.76
C LEU A 12 -12.54 -13.03 5.63
N LEU A 13 -12.56 -11.84 5.06
CA LEU A 13 -12.86 -10.59 5.76
C LEU A 13 -14.29 -10.60 6.34
N GLU A 14 -15.26 -11.12 5.59
CA GLU A 14 -16.68 -11.21 5.97
C GLU A 14 -16.95 -12.13 7.17
N LYS A 15 -15.96 -12.91 7.63
CA LYS A 15 -16.13 -13.74 8.84
C LYS A 15 -16.21 -12.90 10.10
N ASP A 16 -15.48 -11.78 10.12
CA ASP A 16 -15.31 -10.94 11.30
C ASP A 16 -15.86 -9.53 11.09
N TRP A 17 -16.15 -9.14 9.84
CA TRP A 17 -16.58 -7.78 9.48
C TRP A 17 -17.84 -7.82 8.61
N ASP A 18 -18.78 -6.93 8.90
CA ASP A 18 -19.92 -6.67 8.02
C ASP A 18 -19.50 -5.74 6.88
N ILE A 19 -19.54 -6.24 5.64
CA ILE A 19 -19.09 -5.54 4.45
C ILE A 19 -20.28 -5.19 3.58
N ASP A 20 -20.45 -3.89 3.30
CA ASP A 20 -21.52 -3.40 2.42
C ASP A 20 -21.46 -4.10 1.05
N SER A 21 -22.60 -4.65 0.60
CA SER A 21 -22.69 -5.41 -0.65
C SER A 21 -22.26 -4.61 -1.89
N ILE A 22 -22.47 -3.29 -1.89
CA ILE A 22 -22.05 -2.40 -2.99
C ILE A 22 -20.53 -2.26 -2.99
N ILE A 23 -19.90 -2.12 -1.82
CA ILE A 23 -18.44 -2.09 -1.68
C ILE A 23 -17.84 -3.43 -2.11
N LYS A 24 -18.47 -4.55 -1.76
CA LYS A 24 -18.08 -5.89 -2.22
C LYS A 24 -18.15 -6.01 -3.74
N ASP A 25 -19.28 -5.63 -4.34
CA ASP A 25 -19.45 -5.67 -5.79
C ASP A 25 -18.47 -4.75 -6.51
N PHE A 26 -18.13 -3.61 -5.92
CA PHE A 26 -17.09 -2.72 -6.43
C PHE A 26 -15.71 -3.39 -6.43
N HIS A 27 -15.27 -3.99 -5.32
CA HIS A 27 -13.99 -4.71 -5.24
C HIS A 27 -13.91 -5.84 -6.30
N LEU A 28 -15.04 -6.48 -6.58
CA LEU A 28 -15.15 -7.58 -7.54
C LEU A 28 -15.31 -7.09 -8.99
N GLY A 29 -15.26 -5.78 -9.24
CA GLY A 29 -15.40 -5.20 -10.59
C GLY A 29 -16.77 -5.42 -11.22
N ARG A 30 -17.82 -5.62 -10.42
CA ARG A 30 -19.20 -5.87 -10.88
C ARG A 30 -20.01 -4.59 -11.07
N ARG A 31 -19.44 -3.44 -10.70
CA ARG A 31 -20.04 -2.11 -10.88
C ARG A 31 -19.69 -1.56 -12.26
N ASP A 32 -20.69 -1.14 -12.99
CA ASP A 32 -20.59 -0.51 -14.32
C ASP A 32 -20.72 1.03 -14.25
N ASP A 33 -20.93 1.58 -13.05
CA ASP A 33 -21.25 2.98 -12.82
C ASP A 33 -20.13 3.76 -12.11
N VAL A 34 -18.91 3.25 -12.20
CA VAL A 34 -17.73 3.83 -11.58
C VAL A 34 -17.21 4.99 -12.42
N SER A 35 -17.03 6.13 -11.78
CA SER A 35 -16.27 7.27 -12.31
C SER A 35 -15.13 7.61 -11.37
N GLU A 36 -14.08 8.22 -11.91
CA GLU A 36 -12.97 8.75 -11.12
C GLU A 36 -13.23 10.21 -10.76
N ASN A 37 -13.02 10.56 -9.50
CA ASN A 37 -13.02 11.94 -9.03
C ASN A 37 -11.65 12.32 -8.48
N SER A 38 -11.00 13.31 -9.09
CA SER A 38 -9.63 13.68 -8.76
C SER A 38 -9.58 14.97 -7.94
N ILE A 39 -8.95 14.92 -6.77
CA ILE A 39 -8.76 16.06 -5.89
C ILE A 39 -7.28 16.24 -5.58
N LYS A 40 -6.78 17.47 -5.75
CA LYS A 40 -5.41 17.83 -5.38
C LYS A 40 -5.36 18.32 -3.95
N ILE A 41 -4.55 17.68 -3.12
CA ILE A 41 -4.27 18.10 -1.75
C ILE A 41 -2.75 18.21 -1.61
N ARG A 42 -2.27 19.45 -1.44
CA ARG A 42 -0.84 19.78 -1.46
C ARG A 42 -0.16 19.27 -2.73
N ASP A 43 0.80 18.37 -2.61
CA ASP A 43 1.60 17.83 -3.70
C ASP A 43 1.12 16.48 -4.23
N VAL A 44 0.00 15.97 -3.70
CA VAL A 44 -0.60 14.69 -4.10
C VAL A 44 -1.94 14.91 -4.79
N VAL A 45 -2.15 14.23 -5.92
CA VAL A 45 -3.44 14.12 -6.60
C VAL A 45 -4.07 12.79 -6.19
N PHE A 46 -5.21 12.86 -5.49
CA PHE A 46 -5.97 11.69 -5.09
C PHE A 46 -7.06 11.38 -6.11
N HIS A 47 -7.14 10.12 -6.53
CA HIS A 47 -8.14 9.59 -7.44
C HIS A 47 -9.14 8.75 -6.62
N ILE A 48 -10.30 9.33 -6.31
CA ILE A 48 -11.32 8.74 -5.44
C ILE A 48 -12.47 8.19 -6.31
N PRO A 49 -12.85 6.90 -6.15
CA PRO A 49 -13.98 6.35 -6.90
C PRO A 49 -15.31 6.98 -6.50
N PHE A 50 -16.15 7.26 -7.51
CA PHE A 50 -17.51 7.77 -7.34
C PHE A 50 -18.51 6.93 -8.14
N LEU A 51 -19.53 6.42 -7.46
CA LEU A 51 -20.60 5.59 -8.02
C LEU A 51 -21.74 6.48 -8.54
N THR A 52 -21.79 6.65 -9.85
CA THR A 52 -22.67 7.64 -10.50
C THR A 52 -24.16 7.34 -10.37
N LYS A 53 -24.58 6.07 -10.32
CA LYS A 53 -26.02 5.71 -10.21
C LYS A 53 -26.59 6.01 -8.83
N ILE A 54 -25.78 5.87 -7.77
CA ILE A 54 -26.19 6.10 -6.38
C ILE A 54 -25.65 7.41 -5.81
N LYS A 55 -24.81 8.12 -6.57
CA LYS A 55 -24.18 9.40 -6.23
C LYS A 55 -23.39 9.38 -4.92
N LYS A 56 -22.61 8.32 -4.69
CA LYS A 56 -21.77 8.17 -3.49
C LYS A 56 -20.31 7.95 -3.85
N PHE A 57 -19.43 8.51 -3.02
CA PHE A 57 -18.01 8.20 -3.02
C PHE A 57 -17.75 6.87 -2.32
N ILE A 58 -16.71 6.17 -2.75
CA ILE A 58 -16.11 5.09 -1.97
C ILE A 58 -14.94 5.70 -1.22
N LEU A 59 -15.08 5.77 0.10
CA LEU A 59 -14.12 6.36 1.03
C LEU A 59 -13.53 5.28 1.92
N TRP A 60 -12.53 5.65 2.72
CA TRP A 60 -11.77 4.75 3.57
C TRP A 60 -11.40 5.38 4.91
N LYS A 61 -11.30 4.55 5.96
CA LYS A 61 -10.63 4.88 7.22
C LYS A 61 -9.88 3.67 7.77
N CYS A 62 -8.81 3.93 8.51
CA CYS A 62 -8.07 2.89 9.20
C CYS A 62 -8.75 2.50 10.51
N TYR A 63 -8.83 1.21 10.80
CA TYR A 63 -9.30 0.68 12.09
C TYR A 63 -8.16 0.10 12.94
N TRP A 64 -6.90 0.30 12.56
CA TRP A 64 -5.78 -0.08 13.43
C TRP A 64 -5.84 0.73 14.74
N PRO A 65 -5.59 0.12 15.92
CA PRO A 65 -5.09 -1.24 16.15
C PRO A 65 -6.15 -2.34 16.19
N ASP A 66 -7.44 -2.01 16.20
CA ASP A 66 -8.54 -2.99 16.27
C ASP A 66 -8.63 -3.89 15.02
N CYS A 67 -7.92 -3.55 13.95
CA CYS A 67 -7.78 -4.34 12.74
C CYS A 67 -6.31 -4.44 12.30
N SER A 68 -5.85 -5.67 12.03
CA SER A 68 -4.51 -5.96 11.51
C SER A 68 -4.53 -6.78 10.21
N ASN A 69 -5.67 -6.85 9.51
CA ASN A 69 -5.88 -7.75 8.36
C ASN A 69 -4.90 -7.49 7.20
N CYS A 70 -4.63 -6.22 6.88
CA CYS A 70 -3.63 -5.87 5.86
C CYS A 70 -2.20 -6.25 6.30
N CYS A 71 -1.94 -6.37 7.60
CA CYS A 71 -0.64 -6.78 8.14
C CYS A 71 -0.46 -8.31 8.18
N THR A 72 -1.56 -9.07 8.29
CA THR A 72 -1.52 -10.55 8.32
C THR A 72 -1.46 -11.18 6.93
N ARG A 73 -1.69 -10.37 5.89
CA ARG A 73 -1.75 -10.81 4.48
C ARG A 73 -0.90 -9.93 3.57
N GLN A 74 0.27 -9.50 4.05
CA GLN A 74 1.15 -8.63 3.27
C GLN A 74 1.76 -9.37 2.09
N GLY A 75 1.72 -8.76 0.90
CA GLY A 75 2.36 -9.29 -0.30
C GLY A 75 3.85 -8.93 -0.40
N ARG A 76 4.22 -7.70 -0.02
CA ARG A 76 5.60 -7.17 -0.07
C ARG A 76 5.77 -6.07 0.98
N LEU A 77 7.03 -5.82 1.37
CA LEU A 77 7.42 -4.72 2.26
C LEU A 77 8.65 -3.99 1.69
N PRO A 78 8.52 -3.30 0.55
CA PRO A 78 9.63 -2.55 -0.04
C PRO A 78 10.16 -1.52 0.95
N LEU A 79 11.48 -1.45 1.06
CA LEU A 79 12.20 -0.55 1.96
C LEU A 79 12.82 0.59 1.17
N THR A 80 12.70 1.79 1.70
CA THR A 80 13.54 2.91 1.29
C THR A 80 14.89 2.83 1.99
N SER A 81 15.92 3.51 1.47
CA SER A 81 17.21 3.62 2.15
C SER A 81 17.11 4.21 3.56
N HIS A 82 16.11 5.07 3.79
CA HIS A 82 15.80 5.62 5.10
C HIS A 82 15.21 4.56 6.04
N ASP A 83 14.36 3.67 5.53
CA ASP A 83 13.83 2.55 6.30
C ASP A 83 14.95 1.59 6.72
N LEU A 84 15.92 1.31 5.85
CA LEU A 84 17.07 0.45 6.18
C LEU A 84 17.83 0.95 7.41
N ILE A 85 18.00 2.27 7.52
CA ILE A 85 18.69 2.91 8.66
C ILE A 85 17.78 2.92 9.89
N THR A 86 16.53 3.36 9.71
CA THR A 86 15.57 3.59 10.81
C THR A 86 15.16 2.29 11.49
N ILE A 87 14.77 1.29 10.69
CA ILE A 87 14.40 -0.05 11.19
C ILE A 87 15.63 -0.75 11.76
N GLY A 88 16.77 -0.72 11.05
CA GLY A 88 18.01 -1.34 11.53
C GLY A 88 18.41 -0.82 12.91
N THR A 89 18.35 0.49 13.12
CA THR A 89 18.61 1.14 14.42
C THR A 89 17.55 0.74 15.46
N GLY A 90 16.27 0.74 15.09
CA GLY A 90 15.17 0.31 15.95
C GLY A 90 15.34 -1.12 16.46
N MET A 91 15.78 -2.02 15.57
CA MET A 91 16.09 -3.43 15.83
C MET A 91 17.49 -3.66 16.42
N LYS A 92 18.19 -2.59 16.81
CA LYS A 92 19.50 -2.63 17.51
C LYS A 92 20.67 -3.18 16.69
N TYR A 93 20.58 -3.17 15.36
CA TYR A 93 21.73 -3.46 14.50
C TYR A 93 22.75 -2.32 14.58
N GLN A 94 24.03 -2.68 14.71
CA GLN A 94 25.13 -1.70 14.77
C GLN A 94 25.54 -1.17 13.38
N LYS A 95 25.31 -1.97 12.33
CA LYS A 95 25.62 -1.64 10.95
C LYS A 95 24.43 -1.93 10.05
N THR A 96 24.10 -1.00 9.16
CA THR A 96 23.05 -1.18 8.15
C THR A 96 23.33 -2.40 7.25
N SER A 97 24.59 -2.71 6.95
CA SER A 97 24.96 -3.91 6.18
C SER A 97 24.53 -5.21 6.84
N ASP A 98 24.59 -5.27 8.17
CA ASP A 98 24.20 -6.47 8.93
C ASP A 98 22.68 -6.60 8.95
N PHE A 99 21.95 -5.48 9.07
CA PHE A 99 20.51 -5.47 8.92
C PHE A 99 20.09 -5.95 7.52
N ILE A 100 20.66 -5.37 6.46
CA ILE A 100 20.38 -5.76 5.06
C ILE A 100 20.59 -7.27 4.88
N LYS A 101 21.74 -7.79 5.31
CA LYS A 101 22.09 -9.21 5.14
C LYS A 101 21.10 -10.14 5.85
N ASN A 102 20.66 -9.78 7.05
CA ASN A 102 19.89 -10.69 7.89
C ASN A 102 18.38 -10.56 7.68
N GLU A 103 17.90 -9.33 7.44
CA GLU A 103 16.48 -8.97 7.55
C GLU A 103 15.82 -8.59 6.23
N THR A 104 16.55 -8.61 5.12
CA THR A 104 16.00 -8.23 3.82
C THR A 104 16.09 -9.33 2.78
N VAL A 105 15.20 -9.24 1.78
CA VAL A 105 15.20 -10.05 0.57
C VAL A 105 15.09 -9.11 -0.63
N ILE A 106 15.84 -9.38 -1.69
CA ILE A 106 15.69 -8.65 -2.95
C ILE A 106 14.70 -9.43 -3.80
N ALA A 107 13.70 -8.74 -4.34
CA ALA A 107 12.70 -9.33 -5.21
C ALA A 107 12.50 -8.46 -6.45
N THR A 108 12.18 -9.11 -7.57
CA THR A 108 11.85 -8.45 -8.83
C THR A 108 10.47 -8.88 -9.29
N TRP A 109 9.59 -7.92 -9.59
CA TRP A 109 8.23 -8.20 -10.03
C TRP A 109 7.77 -7.24 -11.12
N GLN A 110 6.69 -7.58 -11.79
CA GLN A 110 6.06 -6.76 -12.80
C GLN A 110 4.72 -6.21 -12.31
N GLU A 111 4.48 -4.93 -12.58
CA GLU A 111 3.20 -4.28 -12.32
C GLU A 111 2.67 -3.63 -13.59
N ALA A 112 1.35 -3.56 -13.71
CA ALA A 112 0.73 -2.81 -14.79
C ALA A 112 1.05 -1.32 -14.63
N SER A 113 1.49 -0.68 -15.71
CA SER A 113 1.69 0.77 -15.72
C SER A 113 0.34 1.49 -15.90
N PRO A 114 0.10 2.63 -15.22
CA PRO A 114 -1.10 3.44 -15.42
C PRO A 114 -1.32 3.89 -16.88
N GLY A 115 -0.26 3.99 -17.69
CA GLY A 115 -0.32 4.36 -19.11
C GLY A 115 -0.51 3.18 -20.09
N GLY A 116 -0.71 1.96 -19.59
CA GLY A 116 -0.60 0.72 -20.37
C GLY A 116 0.84 0.20 -20.40
N GLY A 117 0.99 -1.13 -20.53
CA GLY A 117 2.28 -1.82 -20.47
C GLY A 117 2.64 -2.35 -19.08
N SER A 118 3.86 -2.89 -18.93
CA SER A 118 4.35 -3.46 -17.68
C SER A 118 5.60 -2.72 -17.21
N THR A 119 5.65 -2.38 -15.94
CA THR A 119 6.86 -1.88 -15.26
C THR A 119 7.49 -3.04 -14.51
N THR A 120 8.78 -3.30 -14.71
CA THR A 120 9.55 -4.23 -13.89
C THR A 120 10.21 -3.45 -12.76
N LEU A 121 9.98 -3.86 -11.53
CA LEU A 121 10.55 -3.27 -10.33
C LEU A 121 11.43 -4.28 -9.62
N THR A 122 12.63 -3.86 -9.22
CA THR A 122 13.48 -4.59 -8.28
C THR A 122 13.63 -3.75 -7.02
N SER A 123 13.36 -4.34 -5.86
CA SER A 123 13.46 -3.64 -4.58
C SER A 123 14.03 -4.53 -3.49
N ILE A 124 14.72 -3.90 -2.54
CA ILE A 124 15.04 -4.48 -1.25
C ILE A 124 13.80 -4.44 -0.34
N ASN A 125 13.39 -5.60 0.15
CA ASN A 125 12.17 -5.77 0.94
C ASN A 125 12.50 -6.26 2.35
N LEU A 126 11.73 -5.84 3.35
CA LEU A 126 11.79 -6.42 4.70
C LEU A 126 11.22 -7.83 4.68
N LYS A 127 11.93 -8.77 5.30
CA LYS A 127 11.42 -10.11 5.52
C LYS A 127 10.22 -10.08 6.48
N ARG A 128 9.07 -10.54 5.98
CA ARG A 128 7.81 -10.78 6.69
C ARG A 128 7.89 -12.04 7.55
N LYS A 129 8.71 -13.03 7.20
CA LYS A 129 9.07 -14.20 8.05
C LYS A 129 10.57 -14.46 8.09
N VAL A 130 11.08 -15.17 9.10
CA VAL A 130 12.54 -15.32 9.34
C VAL A 130 13.27 -15.98 8.15
N ASP A 131 12.66 -17.00 7.58
CA ASP A 131 13.17 -17.82 6.49
C ASP A 131 12.63 -17.39 5.10
N GLU A 132 12.20 -16.14 4.97
CA GLU A 132 11.63 -15.64 3.71
C GLU A 132 12.63 -15.64 2.55
N THR A 133 12.14 -16.07 1.39
CA THR A 133 12.89 -16.17 0.15
C THR A 133 12.17 -15.45 -0.99
N GLU A 134 12.83 -15.29 -2.14
CA GLU A 134 12.23 -14.72 -3.35
C GLU A 134 10.98 -15.51 -3.83
N ALA A 135 10.89 -16.82 -3.53
CA ALA A 135 9.71 -17.62 -3.86
C ALA A 135 8.44 -17.23 -3.08
N ASP A 136 8.58 -16.50 -1.97
CA ASP A 136 7.47 -15.97 -1.19
C ASP A 136 6.98 -14.61 -1.72
N ASP A 137 7.69 -14.00 -2.67
CA ASP A 137 7.40 -12.67 -3.18
C ASP A 137 5.97 -12.56 -3.74
N GLY A 138 5.24 -11.52 -3.33
CA GLY A 138 3.87 -11.27 -3.77
C GLY A 138 2.81 -12.23 -3.22
N THR A 139 3.19 -13.28 -2.47
CA THR A 139 2.25 -14.18 -1.79
C THR A 139 1.79 -13.59 -0.46
N HIS A 140 0.63 -14.01 0.06
CA HIS A 140 0.18 -13.57 1.38
C HIS A 140 1.02 -14.22 2.49
N VAL A 141 1.78 -13.41 3.23
CA VAL A 141 2.56 -13.84 4.38
C VAL A 141 2.17 -13.02 5.62
N LYS A 142 1.98 -13.69 6.76
CA LYS A 142 1.78 -13.03 8.05
C LYS A 142 3.08 -12.35 8.48
N CYS A 143 3.02 -11.05 8.77
CA CYS A 143 4.17 -10.31 9.25
C CYS A 143 4.59 -10.78 10.65
N ARG A 144 5.87 -11.15 10.81
CA ARG A 144 6.48 -11.65 12.06
C ARG A 144 6.59 -10.60 13.16
N PHE A 145 6.41 -9.33 12.82
CA PHE A 145 6.44 -8.24 13.77
C PHE A 145 5.08 -7.97 14.42
N LEU A 146 4.05 -8.75 14.07
CA LEU A 146 2.77 -8.70 14.76
C LEU A 146 2.83 -9.53 16.05
N ASP A 147 2.34 -8.96 17.14
CA ASP A 147 2.06 -9.71 18.36
C ASP A 147 0.78 -10.56 18.21
N GLU A 148 0.31 -11.15 19.33
CA GLU A 148 -0.87 -12.01 19.34
C GLU A 148 -2.15 -11.22 19.09
N GLU A 149 -2.18 -9.95 19.50
CA GLU A 149 -3.27 -9.00 19.32
C GLU A 149 -3.26 -8.29 17.96
N GLY A 150 -2.18 -8.41 17.19
CA GLY A 150 -2.05 -7.82 15.85
C GLY A 150 -1.43 -6.41 15.84
N ALA A 151 -0.89 -5.94 16.96
CA ALA A 151 -0.10 -4.71 17.00
C ALA A 151 1.32 -4.94 16.45
N CYS A 152 1.92 -3.89 15.90
CA CYS A 152 3.23 -3.97 15.25
C CYS A 152 4.36 -3.66 16.25
N GLY A 153 5.15 -4.66 16.59
CA GLY A 153 6.26 -4.56 17.56
C GLY A 153 7.44 -3.69 17.12
N ILE A 154 7.49 -3.26 15.85
CA ILE A 154 8.48 -2.28 15.36
C ILE A 154 7.87 -0.90 15.10
N HIS A 155 6.63 -0.65 15.53
CA HIS A 155 6.07 0.70 15.54
C HIS A 155 6.82 1.60 16.55
N PRO A 156 7.12 2.87 16.24
CA PRO A 156 6.77 3.62 15.02
C PRO A 156 7.76 3.46 13.86
N THR A 157 8.84 2.70 14.02
CA THR A 157 9.88 2.53 13.00
C THR A 157 9.52 1.60 11.84
N ARG A 158 8.28 1.10 11.75
CA ARG A 158 7.83 0.19 10.68
C ARG A 158 8.07 0.79 9.26
N PRO A 159 8.19 -0.04 8.22
CA PRO A 159 8.45 0.44 6.85
C PRO A 159 7.51 1.56 6.40
N GLY A 160 8.04 2.55 5.69
CA GLY A 160 7.25 3.64 5.11
C GLY A 160 6.05 3.15 4.29
N VAL A 161 6.21 2.07 3.52
CA VAL A 161 5.14 1.47 2.71
C VAL A 161 3.94 1.00 3.56
N CYS A 162 4.16 0.59 4.81
CA CYS A 162 3.08 0.18 5.72
C CYS A 162 2.16 1.36 6.07
N TYR A 163 2.66 2.58 6.02
CA TYR A 163 1.87 3.79 6.26
C TYR A 163 1.05 4.22 5.04
N LEU A 164 1.35 3.69 3.85
CA LEU A 164 0.62 4.06 2.63
C LEU A 164 -0.70 3.34 2.50
N TYR A 165 -0.85 2.15 3.07
CA TYR A 165 -2.06 1.35 2.88
C TYR A 165 -3.31 2.16 3.29
N PRO A 166 -4.37 2.20 2.46
CA PRO A 166 -4.63 1.41 1.25
C PRO A 166 -4.37 2.22 -0.04
N PHE A 167 -3.46 3.18 -0.04
CA PHE A 167 -3.10 3.90 -1.25
C PHE A 167 -2.04 3.15 -2.04
N SER A 168 -2.27 3.03 -3.34
CA SER A 168 -1.24 2.80 -4.35
C SER A 168 -0.84 4.14 -4.94
N THR A 169 0.45 4.35 -5.22
CA THR A 169 0.99 5.66 -5.61
C THR A 169 1.90 5.55 -6.82
N TRP A 170 1.88 6.55 -7.69
CA TRP A 170 2.78 6.64 -8.83
C TRP A 170 3.21 8.09 -9.09
N LEU A 171 4.32 8.23 -9.80
CA LEU A 171 4.79 9.52 -10.30
C LEU A 171 4.33 9.71 -11.74
N GLN A 172 3.75 10.87 -12.04
CA GLN A 172 3.41 11.27 -13.39
C GLN A 172 4.10 12.59 -13.73
N ASN A 173 4.62 12.70 -14.96
CA ASN A 173 5.16 13.96 -15.44
C ASN A 173 4.00 14.87 -15.89
N GLU A 174 3.81 15.98 -15.17
CA GLU A 174 2.89 17.05 -15.52
C GLU A 174 3.68 18.30 -15.91
N LYS A 175 3.74 18.61 -17.21
CA LYS A 175 4.40 19.81 -17.75
C LYS A 175 5.86 19.98 -17.29
N GLY A 176 6.61 18.88 -17.20
CA GLY A 176 8.01 18.88 -16.80
C GLY A 176 8.24 18.78 -15.29
N SER A 177 7.18 18.72 -14.48
CA SER A 177 7.26 18.49 -13.04
C SER A 177 6.73 17.10 -12.69
N ALA A 178 7.47 16.35 -11.86
CA ALA A 178 6.96 15.10 -11.31
C ALA A 178 5.85 15.41 -10.28
N ARG A 179 4.67 14.84 -10.49
CA ARG A 179 3.53 14.91 -9.57
C ARG A 179 3.29 13.53 -8.97
N VAL A 180 2.99 13.48 -7.68
CA VAL A 180 2.60 12.23 -7.01
C VAL A 180 1.09 12.07 -7.14
N HIS A 181 0.67 10.89 -7.58
CA HIS A 181 -0.72 10.50 -7.67
C HIS A 181 -0.97 9.32 -6.73
N ALA A 182 -2.19 9.24 -6.20
CA ALA A 182 -2.61 8.18 -5.30
C ALA A 182 -4.04 7.73 -5.61
N THR A 183 -4.25 6.41 -5.58
CA THR A 183 -5.58 5.80 -5.68
C THR A 183 -5.70 4.69 -4.65
N PHE A 184 -6.93 4.27 -4.32
CA PHE A 184 -7.11 3.13 -3.44
C PHE A 184 -6.75 1.81 -4.15
N GLN A 185 -6.07 0.93 -3.43
CA GLN A 185 -5.97 -0.48 -3.79
C GLN A 185 -7.07 -1.27 -3.10
N PHE A 186 -7.88 -1.96 -3.90
CA PHE A 186 -9.02 -2.76 -3.45
C PHE A 186 -8.62 -4.23 -3.37
N THR A 187 -7.90 -4.60 -2.31
CA THR A 187 -7.37 -5.97 -2.13
C THR A 187 -8.37 -6.94 -1.52
N GLY A 188 -9.44 -6.43 -0.92
CA GLY A 188 -10.42 -7.22 -0.18
C GLY A 188 -9.98 -7.60 1.23
N ASP A 189 -8.83 -7.09 1.71
CA ASP A 189 -8.33 -7.36 3.07
C ASP A 189 -8.69 -6.24 4.07
N CYS A 190 -9.20 -5.09 3.60
CA CYS A 190 -9.53 -3.95 4.45
C CYS A 190 -11.04 -3.80 4.66
N PRO A 191 -11.52 -3.81 5.91
CA PRO A 191 -12.93 -3.53 6.22
C PRO A 191 -13.24 -2.03 6.30
N GLY A 192 -12.23 -1.16 6.12
CA GLY A 192 -12.33 0.27 6.32
C GLY A 192 -13.03 1.05 5.20
N PHE A 193 -13.42 0.40 4.10
CA PHE A 193 -14.08 1.05 2.99
C PHE A 193 -15.57 1.26 3.25
N TYR A 194 -16.09 2.45 2.94
CA TYR A 194 -17.48 2.83 3.17
C TYR A 194 -18.00 3.78 2.08
N LEU A 195 -19.32 3.95 2.03
CA LEU A 195 -19.97 4.88 1.11
C LEU A 195 -20.32 6.19 1.81
N ASP A 196 -20.09 7.33 1.14
CA ASP A 196 -20.43 8.66 1.64
C ASP A 196 -20.93 9.57 0.51
N ASP A 197 -21.70 10.60 0.85
CA ASP A 197 -22.19 11.61 -0.07
C ASP A 197 -21.13 12.71 -0.36
N SER A 198 -20.15 12.91 0.54
CA SER A 198 -19.09 13.92 0.38
C SER A 198 -17.70 13.36 0.70
N ILE A 199 -16.70 13.80 -0.07
CA ILE A 199 -15.27 13.56 0.23
C ILE A 199 -14.84 14.25 1.54
N ASP A 200 -15.60 15.25 2.02
CA ASP A 200 -15.26 16.00 3.23
C ASP A 200 -15.08 15.09 4.46
N SER A 201 -15.79 13.97 4.53
CA SER A 201 -15.65 12.95 5.59
C SER A 201 -14.23 12.36 5.68
N MET A 202 -13.44 12.46 4.61
CA MET A 202 -12.04 12.01 4.56
C MET A 202 -11.03 13.15 4.55
N LYS A 203 -11.45 14.42 4.66
CA LYS A 203 -10.57 15.57 4.46
C LYS A 203 -9.30 15.54 5.32
N GLU A 204 -9.44 15.23 6.62
CA GLU A 204 -8.31 15.14 7.54
C GLU A 204 -7.36 13.99 7.17
N ILE A 205 -7.93 12.82 6.86
CA ILE A 205 -7.16 11.64 6.41
C ILE A 205 -6.38 11.97 5.14
N LEU A 206 -7.01 12.60 4.15
CA LEU A 206 -6.32 12.96 2.90
C LEU A 206 -5.23 14.02 3.12
N GLN A 207 -5.42 14.94 4.07
CA GLN A 207 -4.38 15.91 4.45
C GLN A 207 -3.17 15.22 5.08
N GLU A 208 -3.39 14.34 6.05
CA GLU A 208 -2.34 13.54 6.69
C GLU A 208 -1.61 12.67 5.65
N TYR A 209 -2.37 11.91 4.87
CA TYR A 209 -1.80 11.02 3.86
C TYR A 209 -1.09 11.77 2.73
N SER A 210 -1.46 13.02 2.44
CA SER A 210 -0.72 13.82 1.44
C SER A 210 0.75 14.02 1.83
N GLU A 211 1.04 14.17 3.13
CA GLU A 211 2.41 14.28 3.63
C GLU A 211 3.13 12.93 3.57
N ILE A 212 2.49 11.87 4.09
CA ILE A 212 3.04 10.52 4.15
C ILE A 212 3.37 10.00 2.75
N ILE A 213 2.44 10.13 1.81
CA ILE A 213 2.58 9.65 0.43
C ILE A 213 3.71 10.40 -0.28
N TYR A 214 3.76 11.73 -0.14
CA TYR A 214 4.79 12.53 -0.78
C TYR A 214 6.20 12.22 -0.25
N ASP A 215 6.33 12.14 1.08
CA ASP A 215 7.59 11.79 1.74
C ASP A 215 8.09 10.40 1.32
N TYR A 216 7.21 9.40 1.34
CA TYR A 216 7.56 8.05 0.89
C TYR A 216 8.02 8.02 -0.58
N ASN A 217 7.30 8.68 -1.48
CA ASN A 217 7.66 8.69 -2.91
C ASN A 217 9.00 9.38 -3.16
N THR A 218 9.30 10.43 -2.38
CA THR A 218 10.60 11.12 -2.44
C THR A 218 11.74 10.21 -1.95
N LYS A 219 11.55 9.53 -0.82
CA LYS A 219 12.52 8.57 -0.26
C LYS A 219 12.71 7.34 -1.16
N SER A 220 11.64 6.82 -1.75
CA SER A 220 11.66 5.73 -2.72
C SER A 220 12.47 6.12 -3.96
N SER A 221 12.23 7.32 -4.51
CA SER A 221 13.02 7.85 -5.64
C SER A 221 14.51 8.03 -5.27
N GLY A 222 14.82 8.44 -4.04
CA GLY A 222 16.19 8.47 -3.51
C GLY A 222 16.84 7.08 -3.51
N THR A 223 16.12 6.09 -3.01
CA THR A 223 16.57 4.69 -2.93
C THR A 223 16.94 4.12 -4.30
N MET A 224 16.16 4.43 -5.34
CA MET A 224 16.48 4.03 -6.71
C MET A 224 17.77 4.70 -7.22
N ARG A 225 17.98 6.00 -6.93
CA ARG A 225 19.20 6.72 -7.33
C ARG A 225 20.46 6.22 -6.60
N GLU A 226 20.29 5.69 -5.40
CA GLU A 226 21.35 5.07 -4.60
C GLU A 226 21.70 3.64 -5.05
N GLY A 227 20.97 3.09 -6.03
CA GLY A 227 21.20 1.75 -6.56
C GLY A 227 20.67 0.62 -5.67
N LEU A 228 19.80 0.94 -4.70
CA LEU A 228 19.16 -0.03 -3.80
C LEU A 228 17.81 -0.53 -4.33
N GLY A 229 17.51 -0.22 -5.59
CA GLY A 229 16.40 -0.76 -6.36
C GLY A 229 16.49 -0.28 -7.81
N SER A 230 15.60 -0.78 -8.64
CA SER A 230 15.51 -0.36 -10.04
C SER A 230 14.07 -0.40 -10.53
N ILE A 231 13.78 0.45 -11.51
CA ILE A 231 12.51 0.48 -12.24
C ILE A 231 12.86 0.50 -13.72
N SER A 232 12.32 -0.44 -14.48
CA SER A 232 12.40 -0.45 -15.94
C SER A 232 11.02 -0.53 -16.56
N LEU A 233 10.80 0.28 -17.60
CA LEU A 233 9.58 0.25 -18.39
C LEU A 233 9.75 -0.81 -19.49
N GLY A 234 8.81 -1.74 -19.57
CA GLY A 234 8.70 -2.74 -20.62
C GLY A 234 7.83 -2.30 -21.79
#